data_AF-A0A7Y9PHQ2-F1
#
_entry.id   AF-A0A7Y9PHQ2-F1
#
_cell.length_a   1.000
_cell.length_b   1.000
_cell.length_c   1.000
_cell.angle_alpha   90.00
_cell.angle_beta   90.00
_cell.angle_gamma   90.00
#
_symmetry.space_group_name_H-M   'P 1'
#
loop_
_entity.id
_entity.type
_entity.pdbx_description
1 polymer ?
#
loop_
_entity_poly.entity_id
_entity_poly.type
_entity_poly.pdbx_seq_one_letter_code
_entity_poly.pdbx_strand_id
1 'polypeptide(L)'
;MIEEHLNHWPEGMVVIHKGNSLIRGTAFRDQPITTWGEPGGVSIRIARSDTGLEEEVSLADAKAVFFVRSFSGKSAHEDLHFYDAAAAAPFLWVRITFFDGEVMECLVENSEEVVISPAFFARPVDPEANNWMAYIVKRKIKHFQVLAVRHLLASQQNSNGAALQPSIAR
;
A
#
# COMPACT_ATOMS: atom_id res chain seq x y z
N MET A 1 9.94 11.10 7.73
CA MET A 1 8.66 11.63 8.26
C MET A 1 7.75 11.89 7.08
N ILE A 2 6.76 11.03 6.84
CA ILE A 2 5.71 11.24 5.83
C ILE A 2 4.45 10.52 6.36
N GLU A 3 3.81 11.06 7.40
CA GLU A 3 2.63 10.43 8.02
C GLU A 3 1.48 11.41 8.33
N GLU A 4 1.54 12.66 7.84
CA GLU A 4 0.59 13.72 8.24
C GLU A 4 -0.60 13.96 7.28
N HIS A 5 -0.70 13.25 6.14
CA HIS A 5 -1.64 13.65 5.08
C HIS A 5 -2.99 12.90 5.03
N LEU A 6 -3.27 11.94 5.91
CA LEU A 6 -4.48 11.10 5.83
C LEU A 6 -5.50 11.33 6.96
N ASN A 7 -5.44 12.47 7.66
CA ASN A 7 -6.42 12.81 8.71
C ASN A 7 -7.57 13.70 8.23
N HIS A 8 -7.57 14.10 6.95
CA HIS A 8 -8.60 14.97 6.38
C HIS A 8 -9.07 14.47 5.01
N TRP A 9 -10.34 14.72 4.70
CA TRP A 9 -10.87 14.48 3.36
C TRP A 9 -10.26 15.48 2.36
N PRO A 10 -9.83 15.01 1.18
CA PRO A 10 -9.46 15.90 0.10
C PRO A 10 -10.72 16.58 -0.47
N GLU A 11 -10.51 17.71 -1.11
CA GLU A 11 -11.55 18.37 -1.89
C GLU A 11 -11.73 17.66 -3.24
N GLY A 12 -12.97 17.47 -3.69
CA GLY A 12 -13.22 16.92 -5.02
C GLY A 12 -14.61 16.33 -5.21
N MET A 13 -14.93 15.95 -6.46
CA MET A 13 -16.17 15.25 -6.76
C MET A 13 -16.10 13.83 -6.18
N VAL A 14 -17.13 13.43 -5.46
CA VAL A 14 -17.21 12.14 -4.79
C VAL A 14 -18.44 11.35 -5.22
N VAL A 15 -18.24 10.04 -5.34
CA VAL A 15 -19.30 9.04 -5.47
C VAL A 15 -19.22 8.11 -4.28
N ILE A 16 -20.28 8.03 -3.49
CA ILE A 16 -20.38 7.16 -2.33
C ILE A 16 -21.36 6.03 -2.65
N HIS A 17 -20.85 4.80 -2.64
CA HIS A 17 -21.66 3.59 -2.77
C HIS A 17 -22.14 3.17 -1.39
N LYS A 18 -23.42 3.39 -1.07
CA LYS A 18 -24.02 3.05 0.23
C LYS A 18 -25.19 2.09 0.02
N GLY A 19 -25.01 0.83 0.42
CA GLY A 19 -25.95 -0.24 0.09
C GLY A 19 -26.22 -0.31 -1.43
N ASN A 20 -27.48 -0.13 -1.82
CA ASN A 20 -27.92 -0.10 -3.24
C ASN A 20 -27.99 1.31 -3.84
N SER A 21 -27.54 2.33 -3.13
CA SER A 21 -27.64 3.73 -3.53
C SER A 21 -26.29 4.33 -3.90
N LEU A 22 -26.34 5.24 -4.88
CA LEU A 22 -25.21 6.05 -5.33
C LEU A 22 -25.43 7.51 -4.95
N ILE A 23 -24.62 8.01 -4.03
CA ILE A 23 -24.65 9.42 -3.63
C ILE A 23 -23.53 10.14 -4.38
N ARG A 24 -23.86 11.24 -5.05
CA ARG A 24 -22.93 12.07 -5.81
C ARG A 24 -22.88 13.47 -5.20
N GLY A 25 -21.70 14.05 -5.11
CA GLY A 25 -21.52 15.40 -4.60
C GLY A 25 -20.08 15.88 -4.66
N THR A 26 -19.80 16.99 -4.01
CA THR A 26 -18.46 17.56 -3.87
C THR A 26 -18.08 17.58 -2.40
N ALA A 27 -16.98 16.91 -2.06
CA ALA A 27 -16.39 16.99 -0.72
C ALA A 27 -15.57 18.26 -0.57
N PHE A 28 -15.65 18.87 0.61
CA PHE A 28 -14.88 20.05 0.99
C PHE A 28 -13.51 19.67 1.55
N ARG A 29 -12.54 20.57 1.36
CA ARG A 29 -11.19 20.45 1.91
C ARG A 29 -11.17 20.46 3.44
N ASP A 30 -10.14 19.85 4.03
CA ASP A 30 -9.77 19.96 5.44
C ASP A 30 -10.88 19.52 6.41
N GLN A 31 -11.80 18.67 5.94
CA GLN A 31 -12.76 18.03 6.83
C GLN A 31 -12.05 16.90 7.58
N PRO A 32 -12.02 16.93 8.92
CA PRO A 32 -11.36 15.88 9.69
C PRO A 32 -12.07 14.54 9.49
N ILE A 33 -11.30 13.46 9.35
CA ILE A 33 -11.82 12.10 9.42
C ILE A 33 -12.02 11.78 10.91
N THR A 34 -13.24 11.97 11.41
CA THR A 34 -13.56 11.74 12.82
C THR A 34 -13.73 10.23 13.08
N THR A 35 -12.82 9.65 13.87
CA THR A 35 -12.84 8.22 14.24
C THR A 35 -12.94 7.95 15.74
N TRP A 36 -12.94 8.97 16.60
CA TRP A 36 -12.80 8.76 18.06
C TRP A 36 -13.98 9.34 18.86
N GLY A 37 -14.80 8.45 19.43
CA GLY A 37 -15.60 8.73 20.64
C GLY A 37 -17.11 8.92 20.51
N GLU A 38 -17.68 9.06 19.30
CA GLU A 38 -19.14 9.26 19.12
C GLU A 38 -19.83 7.96 18.65
N PRO A 39 -21.01 7.62 19.17
CA PRO A 39 -21.84 6.55 18.60
C PRO A 39 -22.47 7.06 17.29
N GLY A 40 -21.73 6.95 16.18
CA GLY A 40 -22.16 7.45 14.87
C GLY A 40 -21.32 7.07 13.64
N GLY A 41 -20.11 6.53 13.83
CA GLY A 41 -19.23 6.10 12.73
C GLY A 41 -18.63 7.26 11.91
N VAL A 42 -17.76 6.94 10.95
CA VAL A 42 -17.11 7.94 10.09
C VAL A 42 -18.15 8.59 9.17
N SER A 43 -18.13 9.92 9.05
CA SER A 43 -18.99 10.69 8.13
C SER A 43 -18.16 11.58 7.20
N ILE A 44 -18.80 12.07 6.13
CA ILE A 44 -18.26 13.07 5.22
C ILE A 44 -19.36 14.09 4.88
N ARG A 45 -19.04 15.38 4.88
CA ARG A 45 -19.98 16.41 4.37
C ARG A 45 -19.72 16.66 2.89
N ILE A 46 -20.79 16.72 2.11
CA ILE A 46 -20.74 16.95 0.67
C ILE A 46 -21.77 17.99 0.26
N ALA A 47 -21.50 18.76 -0.78
CA ALA A 47 -22.55 19.43 -1.55
C ALA A 47 -23.14 18.44 -2.56
N ARG A 48 -24.42 18.09 -2.41
CA ARG A 48 -25.13 17.14 -3.26
C ARG A 48 -25.15 17.62 -4.72
N SER A 49 -24.86 16.72 -5.67
CA SER A 49 -24.73 17.13 -7.08
C SER A 49 -26.07 17.47 -7.75
N ASP A 50 -27.17 16.91 -7.24
CA ASP A 50 -28.53 17.09 -7.76
C ASP A 50 -29.24 18.31 -7.16
N THR A 51 -29.03 18.58 -5.86
CA THR A 51 -29.69 19.68 -5.15
C THR A 51 -28.78 20.88 -4.85
N GLY A 52 -27.47 20.69 -4.86
CA GLY A 52 -26.48 21.68 -4.40
C GLY A 52 -26.45 21.87 -2.88
N LEU A 53 -27.28 21.16 -2.13
CA LEU A 53 -27.37 21.30 -0.67
C LEU A 53 -26.26 20.54 0.03
N GLU A 54 -25.75 21.13 1.12
CA GLU A 54 -24.81 20.45 1.99
C GLU A 54 -25.52 19.36 2.80
N GLU A 55 -24.93 18.17 2.79
CA GLU A 55 -25.43 17.01 3.51
C GLU A 55 -24.26 16.31 4.19
N GLU A 56 -24.45 15.91 5.45
CA GLU A 56 -23.54 15.00 6.13
C GLU A 56 -23.96 13.55 5.89
N VAL A 57 -23.06 12.78 5.28
CA VAL A 57 -23.31 11.39 4.89
C VAL A 57 -22.52 10.47 5.81
N SER A 58 -23.24 9.67 6.61
CA SER A 58 -22.63 8.57 7.38
C SER A 58 -22.14 7.45 6.44
N LEU A 59 -20.89 7.02 6.66
CA LEU A 59 -20.19 6.00 5.89
C LEU A 59 -20.28 4.59 6.49
N ALA A 60 -21.07 4.39 7.56
CA ALA A 60 -21.18 3.09 8.24
C ALA A 60 -21.53 1.92 7.29
N ASP A 61 -22.39 2.17 6.31
CA ASP A 61 -22.81 1.19 5.28
C ASP A 61 -22.20 1.48 3.90
N ALA A 62 -21.20 2.35 3.83
CA ALA A 62 -20.55 2.70 2.57
C ALA A 62 -19.47 1.67 2.23
N LYS A 63 -19.46 1.17 0.98
CA LYS A 63 -18.38 0.33 0.48
C LYS A 63 -17.07 1.12 0.38
N ALA A 64 -17.16 2.34 -0.13
CA ALA A 64 -16.05 3.27 -0.34
C ALA A 64 -16.56 4.67 -0.69
N VAL A 65 -15.68 5.66 -0.53
CA VAL A 65 -15.81 7.01 -1.09
C VAL A 65 -14.85 7.10 -2.29
N PHE A 66 -15.38 7.24 -3.49
CA PHE A 66 -14.59 7.36 -4.71
C PHE A 66 -14.45 8.83 -5.10
N PHE A 67 -13.22 9.33 -5.14
CA PHE A 67 -12.92 10.65 -5.71
C PHE A 67 -12.80 10.52 -7.23
N VAL A 68 -13.72 11.16 -7.95
CA VAL A 68 -13.86 11.04 -9.40
C VAL A 68 -13.53 12.36 -10.09
N ARG A 69 -13.13 12.30 -11.37
CA ARG A 69 -12.97 13.50 -12.21
C ARG A 69 -14.28 13.94 -12.86
N SER A 70 -15.23 13.02 -13.02
CA SER A 70 -16.57 13.28 -13.56
C SER A 70 -17.56 12.21 -13.06
N PHE A 71 -18.84 12.55 -12.95
CA PHE A 71 -19.88 11.58 -12.53
C PHE A 71 -20.32 10.61 -13.62
N SER A 72 -20.12 10.97 -14.88
CA SER A 72 -20.44 10.12 -16.04
C SER A 72 -19.34 9.10 -16.34
N GLY A 73 -18.13 9.32 -15.82
CA GLY A 73 -16.94 8.54 -16.19
C GLY A 73 -16.67 8.60 -17.70
N LYS A 74 -15.83 7.68 -18.18
CA LYS A 74 -15.69 7.35 -19.60
C LYS A 74 -16.11 5.89 -19.74
N SER A 75 -17.32 5.63 -20.21
CA SER A 75 -17.87 4.27 -20.32
C SER A 75 -17.08 3.33 -21.24
N ALA A 76 -16.30 3.89 -22.17
CA ALA A 76 -15.41 3.17 -23.06
C ALA A 76 -13.95 3.08 -22.54
N HIS A 77 -13.69 3.51 -21.30
CA HIS A 77 -12.36 3.38 -20.71
C HIS A 77 -12.16 1.97 -20.21
N GLU A 78 -11.25 1.23 -20.84
CA GLU A 78 -10.67 0.03 -20.26
C GLU A 78 -9.71 0.48 -19.15
N ASP A 79 -9.84 -0.11 -17.96
CA ASP A 79 -8.94 0.13 -16.83
C ASP A 79 -7.53 -0.31 -17.22
N LEU A 80 -6.73 0.63 -17.73
CA LEU A 80 -5.31 0.43 -17.99
C LEU A 80 -4.57 0.59 -16.68
N HIS A 81 -4.23 -0.54 -16.06
CA HIS A 81 -3.32 -0.58 -14.92
C HIS A 81 -1.88 -0.40 -15.42
N PHE A 82 -1.43 0.84 -15.55
CA PHE A 82 -0.01 1.13 -15.76
C PHE A 82 0.74 0.99 -14.43
N TYR A 83 1.54 -0.07 -14.28
CA TYR A 83 2.40 -0.29 -13.11
C TYR A 83 3.83 0.26 -13.30
N ASP A 84 4.09 0.91 -14.44
CA ASP A 84 5.44 1.24 -14.92
C ASP A 84 6.03 2.52 -14.30
N ALA A 85 5.23 3.28 -13.53
CA ALA A 85 5.60 4.61 -13.06
C ALA A 85 6.49 4.62 -11.80
N ALA A 86 6.65 3.48 -11.12
CA ALA A 86 7.55 3.34 -9.99
C ALA A 86 8.44 2.11 -10.19
N ALA A 87 9.76 2.27 -10.05
CA ALA A 87 10.65 1.12 -9.98
C ALA A 87 10.23 0.28 -8.77
N ALA A 88 9.63 -0.90 -9.02
CA ALA A 88 9.25 -1.82 -7.97
C ALA A 88 10.50 -2.09 -7.11
N ALA A 89 10.39 -1.94 -5.78
CA ALA A 89 11.56 -2.25 -4.96
C ALA A 89 11.93 -3.73 -5.17
N PRO A 90 13.23 -4.05 -5.25
CA PRO A 90 13.69 -5.34 -5.75
C PRO A 90 13.32 -6.53 -4.85
N PHE A 91 12.97 -6.30 -3.57
CA PHE A 91 12.65 -7.37 -2.64
C PHE A 91 11.40 -7.12 -1.81
N LEU A 92 10.71 -8.20 -1.48
CA LEU A 92 9.66 -8.25 -0.47
C LEU A 92 10.25 -8.89 0.80
N TRP A 93 10.09 -8.23 1.94
CA TRP A 93 10.26 -8.89 3.24
C TRP A 93 8.96 -9.59 3.59
N VAL A 94 9.02 -10.91 3.74
CA VAL A 94 7.85 -11.75 3.94
C VAL A 94 8.00 -12.61 5.18
N ARG A 95 6.86 -12.97 5.77
CA ARG A 95 6.72 -14.02 6.76
C ARG A 95 5.97 -15.18 6.14
N ILE A 96 6.55 -16.37 6.26
CA ILE A 96 6.00 -17.63 5.76
C ILE A 96 5.69 -18.50 6.97
N THR A 97 4.47 -19.04 7.01
CA THR A 97 4.09 -20.08 7.96
C THR A 97 3.86 -21.37 7.20
N PHE A 98 4.55 -22.44 7.58
CA PHE A 98 4.41 -23.76 6.98
C PHE A 98 3.28 -24.56 7.65
N PHE A 99 2.84 -25.64 7.00
CA PHE A 99 1.78 -26.50 7.54
C PHE A 99 2.16 -27.25 8.82
N ASP A 100 3.44 -27.47 9.07
CA ASP A 100 3.97 -28.04 10.32
C ASP A 100 4.06 -27.02 11.47
N GLY A 101 3.76 -25.75 11.20
CA GLY A 101 3.79 -24.67 12.19
C GLY A 101 5.11 -23.90 12.24
N GLU A 102 6.12 -24.27 11.46
CA GLU A 102 7.36 -23.49 11.35
C GLU A 102 7.06 -22.10 10.76
N VAL A 103 7.74 -21.08 11.27
CA VAL A 103 7.64 -19.69 10.80
C VAL A 103 9.03 -19.22 10.37
N MET A 104 9.11 -18.71 9.15
CA MET A 104 10.34 -18.15 8.59
C MET A 104 10.10 -16.72 8.10
N GLU A 105 11.01 -15.82 8.43
CA GLU A 105 11.09 -14.49 7.82
C GLU A 105 12.24 -14.42 6.82
N CYS A 106 11.95 -13.90 5.63
CA CYS A 106 12.90 -13.89 4.54
C CYS A 106 12.68 -12.73 3.57
N LEU A 107 13.73 -12.40 2.81
CA LEU A 107 13.65 -11.58 1.62
C LEU A 107 13.41 -12.47 0.40
N VAL A 108 12.44 -12.10 -0.43
CA VAL A 108 12.17 -12.72 -1.74
C VAL A 108 12.24 -11.65 -2.82
N GLU A 109 12.61 -12.02 -4.05
CA GLU A 109 12.59 -11.08 -5.16
C GLU A 109 11.17 -10.62 -5.44
N ASN A 110 11.00 -9.32 -5.68
CA ASN A 110 9.72 -8.78 -6.08
C ASN A 110 9.53 -9.01 -7.60
N SER A 111 9.25 -10.26 -7.95
CA SER A 111 9.10 -10.71 -9.32
C SER A 111 7.82 -11.53 -9.52
N GLU A 112 7.39 -11.66 -10.77
CA GLU A 112 6.24 -12.50 -11.14
C GLU A 112 6.43 -13.97 -10.74
N GLU A 113 7.67 -14.45 -10.68
CA GLU A 113 7.99 -15.83 -10.30
C GLU A 113 7.46 -16.19 -8.91
N VAL A 114 7.49 -15.23 -7.97
CA VAL A 114 6.91 -15.42 -6.63
C VAL A 114 5.40 -15.65 -6.69
N VAL A 115 4.72 -15.27 -7.78
CA VAL A 115 3.28 -15.51 -7.99
C VAL A 115 3.03 -16.76 -8.83
N ILE A 116 3.70 -16.91 -9.97
CA ILE A 116 3.37 -17.93 -10.97
C ILE A 116 4.08 -19.28 -10.73
N SER A 117 5.31 -19.27 -10.20
CA SER A 117 6.10 -20.48 -10.07
C SER A 117 5.61 -21.34 -8.91
N PRO A 118 5.68 -22.69 -8.97
CA PRO A 118 5.25 -23.55 -7.87
C PRO A 118 6.15 -23.43 -6.62
N ALA A 119 7.29 -22.77 -6.75
CA ALA A 119 8.28 -22.55 -5.70
C ALA A 119 9.11 -21.29 -6.03
N PHE A 120 9.83 -20.75 -5.04
CA PHE A 120 10.68 -19.56 -5.19
C PHE A 120 11.86 -19.59 -4.22
N PHE A 121 12.90 -18.79 -4.50
CA PHE A 121 14.04 -18.61 -3.60
C PHE A 121 13.75 -17.55 -2.53
N ALA A 122 14.24 -17.79 -1.31
CA ALA A 122 14.08 -16.94 -0.14
C ALA A 122 15.40 -16.84 0.61
N ARG A 123 15.81 -15.62 0.97
CA ARG A 123 16.98 -15.38 1.84
C ARG A 123 16.50 -15.11 3.26
N PRO A 124 16.83 -15.96 4.24
CA PRO A 124 16.50 -15.67 5.65
C PRO A 124 17.04 -14.30 6.08
N VAL A 125 16.30 -13.59 6.94
CA VAL A 125 16.71 -12.27 7.44
C VAL A 125 17.66 -12.35 8.64
N ASP A 126 17.78 -13.52 9.26
CA ASP A 126 18.66 -13.76 10.40
C ASP A 126 20.12 -13.94 9.90
N PRO A 127 21.02 -12.98 10.19
CA PRO A 127 22.41 -13.05 9.75
C PRO A 127 23.24 -14.12 10.46
N GLU A 128 22.77 -14.64 11.61
CA GLU A 128 23.44 -15.71 12.36
C GLU A 128 22.93 -17.10 11.93
N ALA A 129 21.89 -17.16 11.10
CA ALA A 129 21.37 -18.41 10.59
C ALA A 129 22.36 -19.08 9.63
N ASN A 130 22.53 -20.40 9.79
CA ASN A 130 23.35 -21.21 8.88
C ASN A 130 22.74 -21.36 7.47
N ASN A 131 21.49 -20.93 7.29
CA ASN A 131 20.78 -20.98 6.01
C ASN A 131 20.93 -19.64 5.29
N TRP A 132 21.79 -19.59 4.29
CA TRP A 132 21.98 -18.39 3.45
C TRP A 132 20.91 -18.23 2.36
N MET A 133 20.20 -19.31 2.02
CA MET A 133 19.15 -19.36 1.00
C MET A 133 18.24 -20.59 1.21
N ALA A 134 16.96 -20.46 0.92
CA ALA A 134 15.98 -21.54 0.91
C ALA A 134 15.20 -21.56 -0.41
N TYR A 135 14.87 -22.76 -0.91
CA TYR A 135 13.97 -22.94 -2.05
C TYR A 135 12.62 -23.42 -1.53
N ILE A 136 11.63 -22.53 -1.53
CA ILE A 136 10.36 -22.72 -0.83
C ILE A 136 9.30 -23.23 -1.79
N VAL A 137 8.73 -24.39 -1.48
CA VAL A 137 7.64 -24.99 -2.26
C VAL A 137 6.29 -24.48 -1.76
N LYS A 138 5.52 -23.80 -2.61
CA LYS A 138 4.26 -23.13 -2.22
C LYS A 138 3.22 -24.05 -1.61
N ARG A 139 3.13 -25.32 -2.06
CA ARG A 139 2.18 -26.30 -1.51
C ARG A 139 2.41 -26.64 -0.02
N LYS A 140 3.56 -26.24 0.53
CA LYS A 140 3.90 -26.43 1.95
C LYS A 140 3.62 -25.19 2.80
N ILE A 141 3.23 -24.08 2.18
CA ILE A 141 2.90 -22.82 2.85
C ILE A 141 1.44 -22.83 3.28
N LYS A 142 1.21 -22.54 4.56
CA LYS A 142 -0.11 -22.28 5.15
C LYS A 142 -0.47 -20.80 5.10
N HIS A 143 0.51 -19.91 5.33
CA HIS A 143 0.30 -18.46 5.26
C HIS A 143 1.51 -17.75 4.64
N PHE A 144 1.25 -16.76 3.79
CA PHE A 144 2.25 -15.92 3.16
C PHE A 144 1.86 -14.46 3.40
N GLN A 145 2.68 -13.72 4.13
CA GLN A 145 2.41 -12.33 4.49
C GLN A 145 3.57 -11.44 4.02
N VAL A 146 3.25 -10.40 3.26
CA VAL A 146 4.22 -9.33 2.96
C VAL A 146 4.27 -8.39 4.15
N LEU A 147 5.43 -8.28 4.80
CA LEU A 147 5.68 -7.40 5.94
C LEU A 147 6.13 -6.02 5.47
N ALA A 148 6.95 -5.95 4.42
CA ALA A 148 7.40 -4.70 3.83
C ALA A 148 7.94 -4.89 2.41
N VAL A 149 8.00 -3.78 1.68
CA VAL A 149 8.75 -3.65 0.44
C VAL A 149 10.14 -3.09 0.78
N ARG A 150 11.21 -3.66 0.21
CA ARG A 150 12.60 -3.33 0.54
C ARG A 150 13.42 -3.03 -0.71
N HIS A 151 14.07 -1.88 -0.71
CA HIS A 151 15.29 -1.73 -1.48
C HIS A 151 16.40 -2.40 -0.69
N LEU A 152 17.16 -3.28 -1.35
CA LEU A 152 18.46 -3.66 -0.81
C LEU A 152 19.24 -2.35 -0.81
N LEU A 153 19.47 -1.78 0.38
CA LEU A 153 20.46 -0.72 0.50
C LEU A 153 21.73 -1.37 -0.03
N ALA A 154 22.23 -0.88 -1.17
CA ALA A 154 23.56 -1.26 -1.62
C ALA A 154 24.45 -1.03 -0.40
N SER A 155 24.90 -2.12 0.22
CA SER A 155 25.90 -2.05 1.27
C SER A 155 26.99 -1.17 0.70
N GLN A 156 27.28 -0.03 1.35
CA GLN A 156 28.46 0.73 1.00
C GLN A 156 29.61 -0.27 1.00
N GLN A 157 30.09 -0.62 -0.19
CA GLN A 157 31.31 -1.36 -0.36
C GLN A 157 32.43 -0.41 0.06
N ASN A 158 32.67 -0.33 1.36
CA ASN A 158 33.98 -0.01 1.89
C ASN A 158 34.57 -1.30 2.43
N SER A 159 35.28 -2.00 1.55
CA SER A 159 36.45 -2.78 1.95
C SER A 159 37.47 -2.72 0.82
N ASN A 160 38.42 -1.79 1.01
CA ASN A 160 39.70 -1.62 0.33
C ASN A 160 39.72 -0.87 -1.01
N GLY A 161 39.88 0.46 -0.91
CA GLY A 161 40.28 1.29 -2.05
C GLY A 161 40.33 2.79 -1.77
N ALA A 162 41.00 3.20 -0.69
CA ALA A 162 41.34 4.59 -0.32
C ALA A 162 40.22 5.51 0.22
N ALA A 163 40.40 5.92 1.48
CA ALA A 163 39.93 7.21 1.97
C ALA A 163 41.16 8.02 2.41
N LEU A 164 41.16 9.33 2.12
CA LEU A 164 41.83 10.50 2.74
C LEU A 164 41.99 11.56 1.63
N GLN A 165 41.52 12.83 1.65
CA GLN A 165 40.76 13.75 2.52
C GLN A 165 40.27 14.91 1.59
N PRO A 166 39.22 15.70 1.92
CA PRO A 166 39.08 17.02 1.31
C PRO A 166 40.04 18.01 1.98
N SER A 167 40.88 18.67 1.18
CA SER A 167 41.80 19.69 1.65
C SER A 167 41.03 20.88 2.23
N ILE A 168 41.45 21.32 3.42
CA ILE A 168 41.08 22.63 3.96
C ILE A 168 41.68 23.69 3.04
N ALA A 169 40.85 24.45 2.34
CA ALA A 169 41.28 25.71 1.72
C ALA A 169 40.94 26.85 2.70
N ARG A 170 42.00 27.59 3.07
CA ARG A 170 41.94 28.86 3.79
C ARG A 170 41.31 29.96 2.95
#